data_AF-A0A285QTF1-F1
#
_entry.id   AF-A0A285QTF1-F1
#
_cell.length_a   1.000
_cell.length_b   1.000
_cell.length_c   1.000
_cell.angle_alpha   90.00
_cell.angle_beta   90.00
_cell.angle_gamma   90.00
#
_symmetry.space_group_name_H-M   'P 1'
#
loop_
_entity.id
_entity.type
_entity.pdbx_description
1 polymer ?
#
loop_
_entity_poly.entity_id
_entity_poly.type
_entity_poly.pdbx_seq_one_letter_code
_entity_poly.pdbx_strand_id
1 'polypeptide(L)'
;MVDQGSVRAGRPERPARAVQGARVVHEVPYRAQWESAELVREIVDGRLDAAADPRWGQSGAATPEEYAWWSWRLCGVACLRMALEHWWGVTPTAMALAGECVAAGAYVRDGDSLRGLIHAPFAGYVRRRWGLAAQEAELTPEEVAAEVVGGRLVMVSVHPSIREPGGPEPVRRGGHLVLAVGATDTALLVHNPSGFPGESQAFARVPWRSFGQFYAGRGIVLGPPGGR
;
A
#
# COMPACT_ATOMS: atom_id res chain seq x y z
N MET A 1 -47.83 -18.37 34.65
CA MET A 1 -47.64 -18.03 33.22
C MET A 1 -46.32 -17.30 33.14
N VAL A 2 -45.30 -18.03 32.72
CA VAL A 2 -43.91 -17.58 32.59
C VAL A 2 -43.76 -16.85 31.25
N ASP A 3 -43.08 -15.71 31.21
CA ASP A 3 -42.49 -15.21 29.98
C ASP A 3 -41.10 -14.64 30.26
N GLN A 4 -40.17 -15.04 29.41
CA GLN A 4 -38.74 -15.02 29.60
C GLN A 4 -38.13 -13.79 28.92
N GLY A 5 -37.43 -12.96 29.70
CA GLY A 5 -36.55 -11.93 29.16
C GLY A 5 -35.34 -12.57 28.46
N SER A 6 -35.33 -12.55 27.12
CA SER A 6 -34.19 -12.95 26.31
C SER A 6 -33.07 -11.91 26.40
N VAL A 7 -32.12 -12.11 27.32
CA VAL A 7 -30.85 -11.38 27.35
C VAL A 7 -29.94 -11.94 26.26
N ARG A 8 -29.62 -11.11 25.24
CA ARG A 8 -28.64 -11.43 24.20
C ARG A 8 -27.26 -11.58 24.85
N ALA A 9 -26.73 -12.80 24.82
CA ALA A 9 -25.36 -13.08 25.20
C ALA A 9 -24.39 -12.35 24.24
N GLY A 10 -23.61 -11.41 24.78
CA GLY A 10 -22.48 -10.81 24.09
C GLY A 10 -21.45 -11.86 23.72
N ARG A 11 -20.94 -11.80 22.49
CA ARG A 11 -19.86 -12.66 22.00
C ARG A 11 -18.58 -12.27 22.76
N PRO A 12 -17.79 -13.22 23.29
CA PRO A 12 -16.56 -12.87 23.98
C PRO A 12 -15.55 -12.30 22.98
N GLU A 13 -15.10 -11.08 23.23
CA GLU A 13 -13.90 -10.50 22.60
C GLU A 13 -12.70 -11.39 22.94
N ARG A 14 -12.01 -11.88 21.91
CA ARG A 14 -10.73 -12.55 22.11
C ARG A 14 -9.69 -11.49 22.48
N PRO A 15 -8.96 -11.64 23.59
CA PRO A 15 -7.88 -10.70 23.88
C PRO A 15 -6.80 -10.85 22.79
N ALA A 16 -6.52 -9.75 22.09
CA ALA A 16 -5.34 -9.62 21.26
C ALA A 16 -4.13 -9.77 22.19
N ARG A 17 -3.42 -10.91 22.07
CA ARG A 17 -2.17 -11.11 22.78
C ARG A 17 -1.16 -10.15 22.17
N ALA A 18 -0.82 -9.08 22.89
CA ALA A 18 0.23 -8.17 22.49
C ALA A 18 1.52 -8.97 22.24
N VAL A 19 1.94 -9.06 20.98
CA VAL A 19 3.22 -9.66 20.62
C VAL A 19 4.28 -8.62 20.95
N GLN A 20 4.69 -8.56 22.21
CA GLN A 20 5.84 -7.75 22.64
C GLN A 20 7.13 -8.46 22.21
N GLY A 21 7.97 -7.81 21.42
CA GLY A 21 9.35 -8.25 21.12
C GLY A 21 9.59 -8.84 19.72
N ALA A 22 8.58 -8.97 18.86
CA ALA A 22 8.78 -9.54 17.52
C ALA A 22 9.23 -8.46 16.52
N ARG A 23 10.50 -8.52 16.11
CA ARG A 23 10.99 -7.85 14.90
C ARG A 23 10.80 -8.78 13.71
N VAL A 24 9.90 -8.43 12.81
CA VAL A 24 9.70 -9.13 11.53
C VAL A 24 9.98 -8.17 10.39
N VAL A 25 10.77 -8.61 9.43
CA VAL A 25 11.02 -7.90 8.16
C VAL A 25 10.93 -8.93 7.05
N HIS A 26 10.04 -8.70 6.10
CA HIS A 26 9.95 -9.47 4.86
C HIS A 26 10.87 -8.81 3.84
N GLU A 27 11.80 -9.58 3.27
CA GLU A 27 12.74 -9.12 2.23
C GLU A 27 12.02 -8.93 0.88
N VAL A 28 11.14 -7.92 0.84
CA VAL A 28 10.35 -7.54 -0.33
C VAL A 28 11.19 -6.60 -1.20
N PRO A 29 11.33 -6.83 -2.51
CA PRO A 29 11.99 -5.88 -3.40
C PRO A 29 11.25 -4.55 -3.47
N TYR A 30 11.99 -3.44 -3.53
CA TYR A 30 11.39 -2.11 -3.62
C TYR A 30 11.12 -1.69 -5.08
N ARG A 31 9.96 -1.05 -5.31
CA ARG A 31 9.60 -0.36 -6.56
C ARG A 31 8.94 0.98 -6.24
N ALA A 32 9.45 2.04 -6.85
CA ALA A 32 8.80 3.36 -6.83
C ALA A 32 7.61 3.39 -7.80
N GLN A 33 6.71 4.37 -7.63
CA GLN A 33 5.61 4.62 -8.59
C GLN A 33 6.09 5.38 -9.85
N TRP A 34 7.28 5.96 -9.78
CA TRP A 34 8.06 6.45 -10.93
C TRP A 34 9.19 5.45 -11.23
N GLU A 35 9.51 5.22 -12.50
CA GLU A 35 10.52 4.25 -12.92
C GLU A 35 11.95 4.71 -12.57
N SER A 36 12.20 6.02 -12.49
CA SER A 36 13.43 6.57 -11.90
C SER A 36 13.28 6.86 -10.41
N ALA A 37 13.42 5.83 -9.59
CA ALA A 37 13.34 5.94 -8.12
C ALA A 37 14.23 7.06 -7.55
N GLU A 38 15.43 7.23 -8.09
CA GLU A 38 16.39 8.27 -7.69
C GLU A 38 15.95 9.72 -8.01
N LEU A 39 14.94 9.91 -8.86
CA LEU A 39 14.42 11.23 -9.26
C LEU A 39 13.09 11.59 -8.58
N VAL A 40 12.60 10.74 -7.67
CA VAL A 40 11.28 10.93 -7.05
C VAL A 40 11.19 12.27 -6.32
N ARG A 41 12.27 12.74 -5.68
CA ARG A 41 12.28 14.04 -5.01
C ARG A 41 12.13 15.18 -6.00
N GLU A 42 12.93 15.19 -7.06
CA GLU A 42 12.89 16.19 -8.13
C GLU A 42 11.50 16.28 -8.76
N ILE A 43 10.85 15.13 -8.99
CA ILE A 43 9.50 15.07 -9.58
C ILE A 43 8.45 15.63 -8.60
N VAL A 44 8.49 15.19 -7.34
CA VAL A 44 7.55 15.66 -6.30
C VAL A 44 7.70 17.16 -6.01
N ASP A 45 8.93 17.67 -6.04
CA ASP A 45 9.23 19.11 -5.84
C ASP A 45 8.89 19.96 -7.07
N GLY A 46 8.53 19.34 -8.21
CA GLY A 46 8.30 20.04 -9.48
C GLY A 46 9.57 20.57 -10.16
N ARG A 47 10.76 20.11 -9.72
CA ARG A 47 12.06 20.44 -10.34
C ARG A 47 12.32 19.63 -11.61
N LEU A 48 11.63 18.51 -11.78
CA LEU A 48 11.65 17.66 -12.97
C LEU A 48 10.21 17.30 -13.35
N ASP A 49 9.85 17.46 -14.63
CA ASP A 49 8.58 16.93 -15.13
C ASP A 49 8.64 15.40 -15.13
N ALA A 50 7.58 14.73 -14.67
CA ALA A 50 7.48 13.27 -14.74
C ALA A 50 7.62 12.74 -16.17
N ALA A 51 7.19 13.50 -17.19
CA ALA A 51 7.41 13.14 -18.60
C ALA A 51 8.90 13.10 -18.99
N ALA A 52 9.76 13.80 -18.25
CA ALA A 52 11.21 13.81 -18.46
C ALA A 52 11.94 12.71 -17.68
N ASP A 53 11.24 11.81 -16.99
CA ASP A 53 11.85 10.62 -16.37
C ASP A 53 12.55 9.77 -17.44
N PRO A 54 13.88 9.59 -17.41
CA PRO A 54 14.61 8.89 -18.47
C PRO A 54 14.21 7.41 -18.61
N ARG A 55 13.55 6.83 -17.60
CA ARG A 55 13.08 5.44 -17.58
C ARG A 55 11.58 5.31 -17.80
N TRP A 56 10.86 6.38 -18.19
CA TRP A 56 9.41 6.35 -18.41
C TRP A 56 8.95 5.15 -19.28
N GLY A 57 9.72 4.79 -20.32
CA GLY A 57 9.39 3.69 -21.23
C GLY A 57 9.34 2.31 -20.57
N GLN A 58 10.03 2.12 -19.43
CA GLN A 58 10.02 0.87 -18.67
C GLN A 58 8.67 0.62 -17.97
N SER A 59 7.85 1.67 -17.81
CA SER A 59 6.51 1.56 -17.25
C SER A 59 5.52 0.84 -18.17
N GLY A 60 5.85 0.71 -19.47
CA GLY A 60 4.95 0.22 -20.50
C GLY A 60 4.00 1.28 -21.07
N ALA A 61 4.19 2.56 -20.75
CA ALA A 61 3.44 3.66 -21.36
C ALA A 61 3.80 3.83 -22.85
N ALA A 62 2.83 4.25 -23.66
CA ALA A 62 3.02 4.52 -25.07
C ALA A 62 3.75 5.86 -25.31
N THR A 63 3.54 6.83 -24.42
CA THR A 63 4.18 8.15 -24.50
C THR A 63 4.65 8.65 -23.12
N PRO A 64 5.61 9.59 -23.08
CA PRO A 64 6.02 10.25 -21.84
C PRO A 64 4.86 10.93 -21.10
N GLU A 65 3.89 11.50 -21.83
CA GLU A 65 2.75 12.20 -21.25
C GLU A 65 1.76 11.23 -20.61
N GLU A 66 1.53 10.07 -21.23
CA GLU A 66 0.75 8.99 -20.61
C GLU A 66 1.41 8.53 -19.32
N TYR A 67 2.72 8.30 -19.35
CA TYR A 67 3.49 7.95 -18.15
C TYR A 67 3.38 9.03 -17.08
N ALA A 68 3.58 10.30 -17.44
CA ALA A 68 3.50 11.43 -16.52
C ALA A 68 2.13 11.45 -15.85
N TRP A 69 1.04 11.32 -16.60
CA TRP A 69 -0.30 11.29 -16.03
C TRP A 69 -0.50 10.10 -15.09
N TRP A 70 -0.12 8.89 -15.48
CA TRP A 70 -0.32 7.71 -14.64
C TRP A 70 0.57 7.69 -13.40
N SER A 71 1.85 8.05 -13.51
CA SER A 71 2.87 7.90 -12.47
C SER A 71 2.48 8.52 -11.12
N TRP A 72 1.71 9.60 -11.09
CA TRP A 72 1.14 10.20 -9.87
C TRP A 72 0.09 9.35 -9.15
N ARG A 73 -0.46 8.33 -9.81
CA ARG A 73 -1.63 7.54 -9.39
C ARG A 73 -1.31 6.06 -9.16
N LEU A 74 -0.06 5.64 -9.39
CA LEU A 74 0.36 4.23 -9.40
C LEU A 74 0.84 3.68 -8.05
N CYS A 75 0.69 4.40 -6.94
CA CYS A 75 1.17 3.93 -5.64
C CYS A 75 0.66 2.51 -5.28
N GLY A 76 -0.63 2.23 -5.51
CA GLY A 76 -1.17 0.89 -5.28
C GLY A 76 -0.67 -0.16 -6.26
N VAL A 77 -0.42 0.20 -7.53
CA VAL A 77 0.19 -0.69 -8.54
C VAL A 77 1.65 -0.98 -8.19
N ALA A 78 2.40 0.01 -7.72
CA ALA A 78 3.78 -0.19 -7.24
C ALA A 78 3.81 -1.15 -6.04
N CYS A 79 2.89 -0.98 -5.07
CA CYS A 79 2.72 -1.95 -3.98
C CYS A 79 2.43 -3.37 -4.50
N LEU A 80 1.57 -3.50 -5.52
CA LEU A 80 1.31 -4.79 -6.15
C LEU A 80 2.58 -5.36 -6.80
N ARG A 81 3.30 -4.58 -7.61
CA ARG A 81 4.55 -5.01 -8.26
C ARG A 81 5.54 -5.59 -7.23
N MET A 82 5.70 -4.92 -6.09
CA MET A 82 6.56 -5.39 -4.99
C MET A 82 6.08 -6.73 -4.42
N ALA A 83 4.78 -6.89 -4.17
CA ALA A 83 4.22 -8.14 -3.67
C ALA A 83 4.30 -9.30 -4.68
N LEU A 84 4.06 -9.01 -5.98
CA LEU A 84 4.19 -9.99 -7.07
C LEU A 84 5.63 -10.47 -7.22
N GLU A 85 6.58 -9.55 -7.16
CA GLU A 85 8.01 -9.88 -7.25
C GLU A 85 8.44 -10.71 -6.04
N HIS A 86 7.98 -10.36 -4.84
CA HIS A 86 8.29 -11.10 -3.62
C HIS A 86 7.75 -12.54 -3.62
N TRP A 87 6.50 -12.77 -4.02
CA TRP A 87 5.89 -14.11 -3.95
C TRP A 87 6.04 -14.96 -5.22
N TRP A 88 6.22 -14.33 -6.39
CA TRP A 88 6.29 -15.05 -7.68
C TRP A 88 7.52 -14.76 -8.51
N GLY A 89 8.37 -13.80 -8.11
CA GLY A 89 9.52 -13.40 -8.91
C GLY A 89 9.15 -12.78 -10.26
N VAL A 90 7.92 -12.26 -10.39
CA VAL A 90 7.45 -11.59 -11.62
C VAL A 90 7.22 -10.11 -11.38
N THR A 91 7.58 -9.30 -12.37
CA THR A 91 7.42 -7.84 -12.30
C THR A 91 6.76 -7.32 -13.58
N PRO A 92 5.43 -7.47 -13.74
CA PRO A 92 4.72 -6.87 -14.86
C PRO A 92 4.91 -5.34 -14.89
N THR A 93 4.84 -4.77 -16.10
CA THR A 93 4.93 -3.31 -16.29
C THR A 93 3.79 -2.59 -15.56
N ALA A 94 4.06 -1.40 -15.04
CA ALA A 94 3.05 -0.64 -14.29
C ALA A 94 1.79 -0.37 -15.12
N MET A 95 1.93 -0.08 -16.42
CA MET A 95 0.79 0.22 -17.29
C MET A 95 -0.07 -1.00 -17.59
N ALA A 96 0.52 -2.18 -17.75
CA ALA A 96 -0.26 -3.42 -17.88
C ALA A 96 -1.13 -3.67 -16.64
N LEU A 97 -0.56 -3.56 -15.43
CA LEU A 97 -1.32 -3.72 -14.19
C LEU A 97 -2.37 -2.62 -13.99
N ALA A 98 -2.06 -1.38 -14.37
CA ALA A 98 -3.01 -0.27 -14.32
C ALA A 98 -4.20 -0.51 -15.24
N GLY A 99 -3.97 -0.98 -16.47
CA GLY A 99 -5.01 -1.37 -17.41
C GLY A 99 -5.88 -2.52 -16.90
N GLU A 100 -5.27 -3.56 -16.32
CA GLU A 100 -6.01 -4.65 -15.68
C GLU A 100 -6.85 -4.14 -14.48
N CYS A 101 -6.31 -3.20 -13.69
CA CYS A 101 -7.03 -2.57 -12.58
C CYS A 101 -8.22 -1.71 -13.09
N VAL A 102 -8.09 -1.02 -14.23
CA VAL A 102 -9.22 -0.32 -14.86
C VAL A 102 -10.29 -1.32 -15.29
N ALA A 103 -9.91 -2.40 -15.98
CA ALA A 103 -10.84 -3.44 -16.41
C ALA A 103 -11.56 -4.12 -15.24
N ALA A 104 -10.90 -4.23 -14.08
CA ALA A 104 -11.49 -4.78 -12.87
C ALA A 104 -12.31 -3.78 -12.03
N GLY A 105 -12.42 -2.51 -12.45
CA GLY A 105 -13.09 -1.46 -11.70
C GLY A 105 -12.31 -0.99 -10.45
N ALA A 106 -11.06 -1.39 -10.30
CA ALA A 106 -10.16 -0.92 -9.24
C ALA A 106 -9.64 0.49 -9.48
N TYR A 107 -9.57 0.89 -10.76
CA TYR A 107 -9.39 2.27 -11.17
C TYR A 107 -10.59 2.70 -12.01
N VAL A 108 -11.10 3.90 -11.72
CA VAL A 108 -12.21 4.49 -12.48
C VAL A 108 -11.82 5.90 -12.88
N ARG A 109 -11.81 6.14 -14.19
CA ARG A 109 -11.65 7.47 -14.76
C ARG A 109 -12.90 8.29 -14.52
N ASP A 110 -12.71 9.54 -14.13
CA ASP A 110 -13.75 10.54 -13.93
C ASP A 110 -13.30 11.83 -14.61
N GLY A 111 -13.70 12.00 -15.87
CA GLY A 111 -13.13 13.00 -16.78
C GLY A 111 -11.61 12.85 -16.91
N ASP A 112 -10.88 13.94 -16.67
CA ASP A 112 -9.41 13.99 -16.67
C ASP A 112 -8.77 13.47 -15.37
N SER A 113 -9.58 13.07 -14.40
CA SER A 113 -9.13 12.55 -13.11
C SER A 113 -9.23 11.03 -13.04
N LEU A 114 -8.53 10.46 -12.06
CA LEU A 114 -8.66 9.06 -11.70
C LEU A 114 -9.00 9.02 -10.22
N ARG A 115 -10.07 8.32 -9.87
CA ARG A 115 -10.30 8.02 -8.46
C ARG A 115 -9.13 7.20 -7.93
N GLY A 116 -8.72 7.47 -6.69
CA GLY A 116 -7.72 6.64 -6.03
C GLY A 116 -8.11 5.16 -6.10
N LEU A 117 -7.11 4.28 -6.07
CA LEU A 117 -7.32 2.85 -6.19
C LEU A 117 -8.40 2.36 -5.22
N ILE A 118 -9.44 1.74 -5.74
CA ILE A 118 -10.61 1.31 -4.97
C ILE A 118 -10.31 -0.08 -4.38
N HIS A 119 -10.32 -0.18 -3.05
CA HIS A 119 -9.77 -1.33 -2.33
C HIS A 119 -10.50 -2.66 -2.64
N ALA A 120 -11.83 -2.71 -2.50
CA ALA A 120 -12.62 -3.93 -2.73
C ALA A 120 -12.43 -4.55 -4.14
N PRO A 121 -12.64 -3.81 -5.25
CA PRO A 121 -12.42 -4.34 -6.59
C PRO A 121 -10.96 -4.70 -6.85
N PHE A 122 -10.01 -3.93 -6.29
CA PHE A 122 -8.59 -4.29 -6.38
C PHE A 122 -8.28 -5.62 -5.68
N ALA A 123 -8.74 -5.81 -4.44
CA ALA A 123 -8.56 -7.07 -3.72
C ALA A 123 -9.20 -8.25 -4.49
N GLY A 124 -10.39 -8.03 -5.07
CA GLY A 124 -11.03 -9.01 -5.95
C GLY A 124 -10.20 -9.35 -7.20
N TYR A 125 -9.62 -8.34 -7.85
CA TYR A 125 -8.70 -8.52 -8.96
C TYR A 125 -7.47 -9.34 -8.56
N VAL A 126 -6.81 -8.98 -7.46
CA VAL A 126 -5.63 -9.69 -6.95
C VAL A 126 -5.96 -11.14 -6.60
N ARG A 127 -7.12 -11.44 -5.99
CA ARG A 127 -7.51 -12.84 -5.78
C ARG A 127 -7.69 -13.60 -7.09
N ARG A 128 -8.39 -13.02 -8.07
CA ARG A 128 -8.76 -13.73 -9.32
C ARG A 128 -7.60 -13.90 -10.30
N ARG A 129 -6.85 -12.82 -10.56
CA ARG A 129 -5.80 -12.79 -11.60
C ARG A 129 -4.54 -13.50 -11.15
N TRP A 130 -4.27 -13.40 -9.86
CA TRP A 130 -2.97 -13.68 -9.27
C TRP A 130 -3.10 -14.88 -8.32
N GLY A 131 -4.20 -15.04 -7.59
CA GLY A 131 -4.36 -16.17 -6.66
C GLY A 131 -3.74 -15.92 -5.28
N LEU A 132 -3.35 -14.67 -4.98
CA LEU A 132 -2.99 -14.26 -3.62
C LEU A 132 -4.24 -14.20 -2.74
N ALA A 133 -4.05 -14.41 -1.43
CA ALA A 133 -5.02 -13.91 -0.48
C ALA A 133 -5.00 -12.37 -0.54
N ALA A 134 -6.15 -11.74 -0.72
CA ALA A 134 -6.27 -10.29 -0.68
C ALA A 134 -7.63 -9.88 -0.12
N GLN A 135 -7.66 -8.95 0.83
CA GLN A 135 -8.90 -8.48 1.46
C GLN A 135 -8.74 -7.01 1.88
N GLU A 136 -9.74 -6.18 1.58
CA GLU A 136 -9.83 -4.86 2.19
C GLU A 136 -10.24 -4.99 3.66
N ALA A 137 -9.63 -4.17 4.52
CA ALA A 137 -9.91 -4.21 5.94
C ALA A 137 -9.77 -2.81 6.54
N GLU A 138 -10.62 -2.53 7.52
CA GLU A 138 -10.34 -1.53 8.55
C GLU A 138 -9.46 -2.21 9.59
N LEU A 139 -8.34 -1.57 9.93
CA LEU A 139 -7.31 -2.16 10.80
C LEU A 139 -6.78 -1.09 11.74
N THR A 140 -6.62 -1.41 13.02
CA THR A 140 -5.80 -0.60 13.92
C THR A 140 -4.31 -0.75 13.57
N PRO A 141 -3.42 0.17 14.02
CA PRO A 141 -1.97 0.00 13.86
C PRO A 141 -1.44 -1.33 14.42
N GLU A 142 -2.00 -1.80 15.54
CA GLU A 142 -1.64 -3.07 16.17
C GLU A 142 -2.06 -4.26 15.30
N GLU A 143 -3.24 -4.19 14.67
CA GLU A 143 -3.69 -5.20 13.72
C GLU A 143 -2.82 -5.21 12.47
N VAL A 144 -2.44 -4.05 11.92
CA VAL A 144 -1.46 -3.98 10.82
C VAL A 144 -0.15 -4.68 11.21
N ALA A 145 0.37 -4.44 12.41
CA ALA A 145 1.58 -5.11 12.89
C ALA A 145 1.38 -6.63 13.02
N ALA A 146 0.24 -7.08 13.54
CA ALA A 146 -0.08 -8.50 13.69
C ALA A 146 -0.18 -9.22 12.33
N GLU A 147 -0.77 -8.57 11.32
CA GLU A 147 -0.82 -9.08 9.94
C GLU A 147 0.60 -9.27 9.38
N VAL A 148 1.46 -8.26 9.54
CA VAL A 148 2.86 -8.31 9.08
C VAL A 148 3.64 -9.41 9.81
N VAL A 149 3.54 -9.48 11.13
CA VAL A 149 4.17 -10.54 11.93
C VAL A 149 3.68 -11.93 11.52
N GLY A 150 2.41 -12.04 11.11
CA GLY A 150 1.79 -13.26 10.59
C GLY A 150 2.20 -13.69 9.18
N GLY A 151 3.21 -13.05 8.58
CA GLY A 151 3.71 -13.42 7.24
C GLY A 151 2.97 -12.77 6.08
N ARG A 152 2.14 -11.75 6.35
CA ARG A 152 1.38 -11.02 5.33
C ARG A 152 2.02 -9.66 5.05
N LEU A 153 1.67 -9.07 3.91
CA LEU A 153 2.01 -7.69 3.56
C LEU A 153 0.73 -6.85 3.65
N VAL A 154 0.83 -5.58 4.01
CA VAL A 154 -0.36 -4.72 4.11
C VAL A 154 -0.17 -3.46 3.29
N MET A 155 -1.03 -3.25 2.29
CA MET A 155 -1.12 -1.96 1.61
C MET A 155 -1.91 -1.00 2.49
N VAL A 156 -1.22 -0.13 3.23
CA VAL A 156 -1.84 0.79 4.19
C VAL A 156 -2.17 2.14 3.53
N SER A 157 -3.39 2.62 3.75
CA SER A 157 -3.82 3.92 3.25
C SER A 157 -3.34 5.04 4.16
N VAL A 158 -2.49 5.92 3.65
CA VAL A 158 -1.80 6.97 4.41
C VAL A 158 -1.85 8.30 3.65
N HIS A 159 -1.56 9.39 4.34
CA HIS A 159 -1.34 10.69 3.68
C HIS A 159 0.04 10.73 2.99
N PRO A 160 0.20 11.37 1.81
CA PRO A 160 1.48 11.48 1.11
C PRO A 160 2.63 12.11 1.92
N SER A 161 2.34 12.95 2.92
CA SER A 161 3.38 13.54 3.79
C SER A 161 4.13 12.52 4.65
N ILE A 162 3.71 11.25 4.65
CA ILE A 162 4.51 10.14 5.23
C ILE A 162 5.90 10.01 4.61
N ARG A 163 6.17 10.65 3.46
CA ARG A 163 7.53 10.83 2.90
C ARG A 163 8.51 11.42 3.92
N GLU A 164 8.01 12.24 4.85
CA GLU A 164 8.78 12.91 5.89
C GLU A 164 8.05 12.75 7.25
N PRO A 165 8.21 11.62 7.95
CA PRO A 165 7.46 11.34 9.18
C PRO A 165 7.66 12.34 10.32
N GLY A 166 8.76 13.10 10.30
CA GLY A 166 9.05 14.18 11.25
C GLY A 166 8.53 15.56 10.85
N GLY A 167 7.88 15.68 9.68
CA GLY A 167 7.29 16.92 9.18
C GLY A 167 5.96 17.27 9.88
N PRO A 168 5.30 18.36 9.44
CA PRO A 168 4.04 18.81 10.03
C PRO A 168 2.92 17.77 9.87
N GLU A 169 1.98 17.77 10.82
CA GLU A 169 0.79 16.92 10.76
C GLU A 169 -0.08 17.29 9.54
N PRO A 170 -0.52 16.31 8.73
CA PRO A 170 -1.33 16.61 7.56
C PRO A 170 -2.76 17.02 7.94
N VAL A 171 -3.35 17.89 7.13
CA VAL A 171 -4.74 18.36 7.30
C VAL A 171 -5.80 17.26 7.11
N ARG A 172 -5.43 16.14 6.50
CA ARG A 172 -6.27 14.95 6.29
C ARG A 172 -5.44 13.68 6.26
N ARG A 173 -6.10 12.53 6.38
CA ARG A 173 -5.48 11.20 6.28
C ARG A 173 -5.83 10.51 4.96
N GLY A 174 -4.98 9.60 4.50
CA GLY A 174 -5.20 8.82 3.28
C GLY A 174 -4.87 9.56 1.97
N GLY A 175 -5.18 8.90 0.85
CA GLY A 175 -4.88 9.40 -0.51
C GLY A 175 -3.59 8.84 -1.12
N HIS A 176 -2.82 8.06 -0.37
CA HIS A 176 -1.63 7.34 -0.81
C HIS A 176 -1.62 5.92 -0.24
N LEU A 177 -0.94 5.00 -0.94
CA LEU A 177 -0.74 3.63 -0.48
C LEU A 177 0.75 3.36 -0.33
N VAL A 178 1.13 2.79 0.82
CA VAL A 178 2.47 2.24 1.05
C VAL A 178 2.35 0.77 1.45
N LEU A 179 3.39 -0.01 1.23
CA LEU A 179 3.39 -1.44 1.56
C LEU A 179 4.11 -1.65 2.88
N ALA A 180 3.40 -2.08 3.91
CA ALA A 180 3.98 -2.54 5.16
C ALA A 180 4.67 -3.89 4.93
N VAL A 181 5.99 -3.91 5.13
CA VAL A 181 6.87 -5.06 4.89
C VAL A 181 7.57 -5.54 6.15
N GLY A 182 7.47 -4.79 7.25
CA GLY A 182 8.02 -5.21 8.53
C GLY A 182 7.42 -4.45 9.69
N ALA A 183 7.57 -5.00 10.88
CA ALA A 183 7.15 -4.39 12.13
C ALA A 183 8.22 -4.63 13.20
N THR A 184 8.38 -3.64 14.06
CA THR A 184 9.18 -3.70 15.29
C THR A 184 8.33 -3.16 16.44
N ASP A 185 8.81 -3.29 17.67
CA ASP A 185 8.14 -2.70 18.84
C ASP A 185 8.00 -1.16 18.75
N THR A 186 8.80 -0.49 17.92
CA THR A 186 8.87 0.99 17.88
C THR A 186 8.43 1.61 16.55
N ALA A 187 8.36 0.83 15.48
CA ALA A 187 8.08 1.33 14.14
C ALA A 187 7.49 0.27 13.21
N LEU A 188 6.68 0.75 12.27
CA LEU A 188 6.35 0.05 11.04
C LEU A 188 7.47 0.28 10.01
N LEU A 189 7.84 -0.77 9.28
CA LEU A 189 8.74 -0.66 8.14
C LEU A 189 7.88 -0.72 6.87
N VAL A 190 8.01 0.30 6.03
CA VAL A 190 7.22 0.42 4.81
C VAL A 190 8.12 0.57 3.59
N HIS A 191 7.67 0.01 2.47
CA HIS A 191 8.07 0.47 1.15
C HIS A 191 7.10 1.55 0.71
N ASN A 192 7.60 2.78 0.55
CA ASN A 192 6.80 3.91 0.09
C ASN A 192 7.07 4.16 -1.40
N PRO A 193 6.10 3.90 -2.30
CA PRO A 193 6.27 4.11 -3.73
C PRO A 193 6.62 5.54 -4.14
N SER A 194 6.30 6.53 -3.30
CA SER A 194 6.64 7.94 -3.53
C SER A 194 7.66 8.48 -2.54
N GLY A 195 8.37 7.60 -1.84
CA GLY A 195 9.39 7.97 -0.87
C GLY A 195 10.59 8.64 -1.53
N PHE A 196 11.32 9.42 -0.74
CA PHE A 196 12.51 10.11 -1.20
C PHE A 196 13.74 9.21 -1.13
N PRO A 197 14.63 9.24 -2.16
CA PRO A 197 15.83 8.40 -2.22
C PRO A 197 16.69 8.55 -0.97
N GLY A 198 17.12 7.44 -0.39
CA GLY A 198 17.95 7.43 0.83
C GLY A 198 17.24 7.80 2.13
N GLU A 199 15.96 8.16 2.08
CA GLU A 199 15.21 8.66 3.23
C GLU A 199 13.98 7.81 3.55
N SER A 200 13.06 7.68 2.57
CA SER A 200 11.74 7.11 2.84
C SER A 200 11.25 6.13 1.79
N GLN A 201 12.12 5.58 0.93
CA GLN A 201 11.76 4.60 -0.10
C GLN A 201 11.60 3.17 0.42
N ALA A 202 12.71 2.46 0.58
CA ALA A 202 12.73 1.05 0.94
C ALA A 202 12.96 0.88 2.44
N PHE A 203 12.19 -0.01 3.08
CA PHE A 203 12.28 -0.33 4.51
C PHE A 203 12.23 0.94 5.39
N ALA A 204 11.52 1.96 4.92
CA ALA A 204 11.40 3.25 5.59
C ALA A 204 10.75 3.05 6.95
N ARG A 205 11.42 3.54 8.00
CA ARG A 205 10.95 3.40 9.37
C ARG A 205 9.95 4.51 9.67
N VAL A 206 8.71 4.13 9.95
CA VAL A 206 7.67 5.04 10.43
C VAL A 206 7.39 4.73 11.90
N PRO A 207 7.82 5.59 12.85
CA PRO A 207 7.58 5.37 14.26
C PRO A 207 6.09 5.23 14.57
N TRP A 208 5.70 4.26 15.39
CA TRP A 208 4.28 4.03 15.74
C TRP A 208 3.62 5.27 16.33
N ARG A 209 4.36 6.03 17.15
CA ARG A 209 3.93 7.30 17.73
C ARG A 209 3.48 8.36 16.72
N SER A 210 4.02 8.30 15.49
CA SER A 210 3.73 9.25 14.41
C SER A 210 2.85 8.65 13.32
N PHE A 211 2.78 7.31 13.22
CA PHE A 211 2.04 6.63 12.15
C PHE A 211 0.56 7.04 12.09
N GLY A 212 -0.10 7.15 13.25
CA GLY A 212 -1.51 7.49 13.36
C GLY A 212 -1.91 8.84 12.72
N GLN A 213 -0.97 9.79 12.63
CA GLN A 213 -1.23 11.11 12.02
C GLN A 213 -1.42 11.03 10.50
N PHE A 214 -0.83 10.02 9.85
CA PHE A 214 -0.95 9.81 8.40
C PHE A 214 -2.03 8.78 8.05
N TYR A 215 -2.24 7.79 8.92
CA TYR A 215 -2.96 6.56 8.62
C TYR A 215 -4.48 6.71 8.62
N ALA A 216 -5.12 6.28 7.52
CA ALA A 216 -6.56 6.44 7.30
C ALA A 216 -7.43 5.33 7.93
N GLY A 217 -6.86 4.45 8.77
CA GLY A 217 -7.59 3.39 9.46
C GLY A 217 -8.00 2.20 8.58
N ARG A 218 -7.49 2.13 7.34
CA ARG A 218 -7.85 1.10 6.37
C ARG A 218 -6.69 0.70 5.46
N GLY A 219 -6.77 -0.49 4.90
CA GLY A 219 -5.80 -1.01 3.95
C GLY A 219 -6.30 -2.21 3.17
N ILE A 220 -5.38 -2.86 2.47
CA ILE A 220 -5.58 -4.15 1.82
C ILE A 220 -4.53 -5.11 2.38
N VAL A 221 -4.98 -6.15 3.07
CA VAL A 221 -4.11 -7.24 3.52
C VAL A 221 -3.86 -8.14 2.32
N LEU A 222 -2.58 -8.38 2.03
CA LEU A 222 -2.11 -9.33 1.03
C LEU A 222 -1.44 -10.49 1.75
N GLY A 223 -1.82 -11.71 1.42
CA GLY A 223 -1.13 -12.92 1.88
C GLY A 223 -0.56 -13.70 0.70
N PRO A 224 0.36 -14.64 0.99
CA PRO A 224 0.85 -15.55 -0.04
C PRO A 224 -0.31 -16.31 -0.69
N PRO A 225 -0.12 -16.86 -1.90
CA PRO A 225 -1.13 -17.72 -2.49
C PRO A 225 -1.46 -18.86 -1.52
N GLY A 226 -2.75 -19.17 -1.38
CA GLY A 226 -3.19 -20.28 -0.55
C GLY A 226 -2.52 -21.56 -1.03
N GLY A 227 -1.81 -22.27 -0.13
CA GLY A 227 -1.39 -23.63 -0.40
C GLY A 227 -2.62 -24.46 -0.77
N ARG A 228 -2.57 -25.11 -1.94
CA ARG A 228 -3.54 -26.15 -2.26
C ARG A 228 -3.33 -27.35 -1.35
#